data_AF-A0A1Q9C9N5-F1
#
_entry.id   AF-A0A1Q9C9N5-F1
#
_cell.length_a   1.000
_cell.length_b   1.000
_cell.length_c   1.000
_cell.angle_alpha   90.00
_cell.angle_beta   90.00
_cell.angle_gamma   90.00
#
_symmetry.space_group_name_H-M   'P 1'
#
loop_
_entity.id
_entity.type
_entity.pdbx_description
1 polymer ?
#
loop_
_entity_poly.entity_id
_entity_poly.type
_entity_poly.pdbx_seq_one_letter_code
_entity_poly.pdbx_strand_id
1 'polypeptide(L)'
;MLGLSLVLLVVCSAIPPESAVEAAELASATASLCCCFGAWSAAGAGHDRARFVLGKYEFVFRVVARLLCPLALLSLAAMTAQHILQGYWWTTFIVWPVAVGNVILFLCLACHCWLATHLEATDLDDDQKNTLQREREEALSEVNNRTIRFEGSVIRERGRPCVASWPGKYEGAWESLVSQGRNGQVSAAVVFLPQGTDDYGKCDSIPLAYGLPGTCWCTPLYGEQKPWGCRWFTKWMENIETAVQSGAELEVYYFQNQVGQGKVKSFETAGDDNLQREEINKKQKDFEESPEFEQALGAGLGNLSKEPRGDGSSQYSREARRLFLASLSETEREILAASEGLGNSQKAEVAWLQKKGYEYWEVDVSTWLPGEGVERHVPVIAIYSRMSPKCHVPQATPRIASLLGDSVPRALALSVLTLPDLTCEHET
;
A
#
# COMPACT_ATOMS: atom_id res chain seq x y z
N MET A 1 -17.83 -36.60 -18.55
CA MET A 1 -18.55 -36.78 -19.84
C MET A 1 -17.61 -36.62 -21.04
N LEU A 2 -16.98 -35.45 -21.26
CA LEU A 2 -16.09 -35.22 -22.40
C LEU A 2 -14.95 -36.25 -22.58
N GLY A 3 -14.27 -36.64 -21.49
CA GLY A 3 -13.20 -37.64 -21.55
C GLY A 3 -13.67 -39.03 -21.98
N LEU A 4 -14.85 -39.46 -21.52
CA LEU A 4 -15.42 -40.77 -21.88
C LEU A 4 -15.77 -40.83 -23.37
N SER A 5 -16.34 -39.76 -23.89
CA SER A 5 -16.71 -39.67 -25.30
C SER A 5 -15.50 -39.59 -26.23
N LEU A 6 -14.42 -38.94 -25.82
CA LEU A 6 -13.15 -38.95 -26.58
C LEU A 6 -12.54 -40.37 -26.62
N VAL A 7 -12.56 -41.08 -25.49
CA VAL A 7 -12.09 -42.47 -25.41
C VAL A 7 -12.93 -43.37 -26.32
N LEU A 8 -14.25 -43.24 -26.31
CA LEU A 8 -15.14 -43.98 -27.21
C LEU A 8 -14.82 -43.68 -28.68
N LEU A 9 -14.56 -42.42 -29.04
CA LEU A 9 -14.18 -42.05 -30.41
C LEU A 9 -12.87 -42.70 -30.84
N VAL A 10 -11.86 -42.72 -29.97
CA VAL A 10 -10.57 -43.38 -30.23
C VAL A 10 -10.75 -44.89 -30.37
N VAL A 11 -11.49 -45.53 -29.46
CA VAL A 11 -11.74 -46.98 -29.50
C VAL A 11 -12.51 -47.37 -30.75
N CYS A 12 -13.57 -46.65 -31.10
CA CYS A 12 -14.37 -46.96 -32.28
C CYS A 12 -13.61 -46.65 -33.59
N SER A 13 -12.64 -45.73 -33.59
CA SER A 13 -11.78 -45.49 -34.76
C SER A 13 -10.79 -46.62 -35.06
N ALA A 14 -10.54 -47.50 -34.08
CA ALA A 14 -9.64 -48.65 -34.24
C ALA A 14 -10.34 -49.91 -34.78
N ILE A 15 -11.69 -49.91 -34.87
CA ILE A 15 -12.49 -51.06 -35.30
C ILE A 15 -13.05 -50.77 -36.69
N PRO A 16 -12.67 -51.52 -37.74
CA PRO A 16 -13.25 -51.33 -39.07
C PRO A 16 -14.74 -51.71 -39.04
N PRO A 17 -15.64 -50.87 -39.60
CA PRO A 17 -17.05 -51.22 -39.65
C PRO A 17 -17.27 -52.32 -40.68
N GLU A 18 -17.65 -53.50 -40.22
CA GLU A 18 -18.08 -54.60 -41.10
C GLU A 18 -19.52 -54.39 -41.57
N SER A 19 -20.27 -53.48 -40.92
CA SER A 19 -21.68 -53.20 -41.25
C SER A 19 -22.07 -51.72 -41.21
N ALA A 20 -23.17 -51.38 -41.89
CA ALA A 20 -23.78 -50.05 -41.86
C ALA A 20 -24.32 -49.66 -40.47
N VAL A 21 -24.62 -50.64 -39.62
CA VAL A 21 -25.10 -50.43 -38.25
C VAL A 21 -23.97 -49.88 -37.38
N GLU A 22 -22.77 -50.45 -37.48
CA GLU A 22 -21.58 -49.98 -36.74
C GLU A 22 -21.17 -48.56 -37.17
N ALA A 23 -21.25 -48.27 -38.47
CA ALA A 23 -21.02 -46.91 -38.99
C ALA A 23 -22.05 -45.89 -38.47
N ALA A 24 -23.31 -46.30 -38.27
CA ALA A 24 -24.36 -45.45 -37.70
C ALA A 24 -24.17 -45.22 -36.19
N GLU A 25 -23.73 -46.24 -35.44
CA GLU A 25 -23.40 -46.09 -34.01
C GLU A 25 -22.23 -45.11 -33.79
N LEU A 26 -21.20 -45.22 -34.64
CA LEU A 26 -20.06 -44.30 -34.65
C LEU A 26 -20.47 -42.86 -35.00
N ALA A 27 -21.41 -42.68 -35.93
CA ALA A 27 -22.00 -41.38 -36.24
C ALA A 27 -22.83 -40.80 -35.07
N SER A 28 -23.51 -41.66 -34.30
CA SER A 28 -24.27 -41.25 -33.11
C SER A 28 -23.36 -40.80 -31.95
N ALA A 29 -22.24 -41.50 -31.73
CA ALA A 29 -21.25 -41.14 -30.73
C ALA A 29 -20.58 -39.78 -31.02
N THR A 30 -20.31 -39.50 -32.31
CA THR A 30 -19.77 -38.22 -32.76
C THR A 30 -20.79 -37.08 -32.67
N ALA A 31 -22.07 -37.34 -32.98
CA ALA A 31 -23.15 -36.37 -32.80
C ALA A 31 -23.33 -35.95 -31.33
N SER A 32 -23.28 -36.91 -30.40
CA SER A 32 -23.45 -36.65 -28.97
C SER A 32 -22.35 -35.74 -28.41
N LEU A 33 -21.10 -35.91 -28.88
CA LEU A 33 -19.98 -35.03 -28.55
C LEU A 33 -20.24 -33.59 -29.00
N CYS A 34 -20.65 -33.41 -30.26
CA CYS A 34 -20.93 -32.10 -30.83
C CYS A 34 -22.11 -31.40 -30.14
N CYS A 35 -23.19 -32.12 -29.83
CA CYS A 35 -24.35 -31.55 -29.15
C CYS A 35 -24.03 -31.10 -27.71
N CYS A 36 -23.20 -31.87 -26.98
CA CYS A 36 -22.77 -31.49 -25.62
C CYS A 36 -21.97 -30.17 -25.60
N PHE A 37 -21.13 -29.92 -26.61
CA PHE A 37 -20.40 -28.67 -26.74
C PHE A 37 -21.30 -27.48 -27.08
N GLY A 38 -22.31 -27.67 -27.94
CA GLY A 38 -23.29 -26.63 -28.31
C GLY A 38 -24.18 -26.24 -27.13
N ALA A 39 -24.75 -27.21 -26.42
CA ALA A 39 -25.65 -26.96 -25.29
C ALA A 39 -24.93 -26.25 -24.13
N TRP A 40 -23.67 -26.59 -23.86
CA TRP A 40 -22.90 -25.95 -22.78
C TRP A 40 -22.46 -24.53 -23.13
N SER A 41 -22.12 -24.27 -24.39
CA SER A 41 -21.79 -22.92 -24.87
C SER A 41 -22.99 -21.98 -24.74
N ALA A 42 -24.21 -22.48 -24.94
CA ALA A 42 -25.45 -21.73 -24.74
C ALA A 42 -25.78 -21.54 -23.24
N ALA A 43 -25.56 -22.56 -22.40
CA ALA A 43 -25.84 -22.49 -20.96
C ALA A 43 -24.94 -21.51 -20.20
N GLY A 44 -23.72 -21.24 -20.70
CA GLY A 44 -22.80 -20.28 -20.09
C GLY A 44 -23.21 -18.80 -20.27
N ALA A 45 -24.11 -18.49 -21.20
CA ALA A 45 -24.49 -17.11 -21.50
C ALA A 45 -25.53 -16.51 -20.52
N GLY A 46 -26.24 -17.34 -19.74
CA GLY A 46 -27.46 -16.93 -19.02
C GLY A 46 -27.36 -16.72 -17.50
N HIS A 47 -26.17 -16.73 -16.88
CA HIS A 47 -26.07 -16.66 -15.41
C HIS A 47 -24.99 -15.69 -14.91
N ASP A 48 -25.34 -14.40 -14.88
CA ASP A 48 -24.52 -13.32 -14.31
C ASP A 48 -24.16 -13.51 -12.83
N ARG A 49 -24.95 -14.28 -12.07
CA ARG A 49 -24.76 -14.43 -10.62
C ARG A 49 -23.67 -15.44 -10.22
N ALA A 50 -23.25 -16.33 -11.14
CA ALA A 50 -22.20 -17.33 -10.87
C ALA A 50 -20.78 -16.87 -11.29
N ARG A 51 -20.69 -15.69 -11.93
CA ARG A 51 -19.47 -15.18 -12.58
C ARG A 51 -18.32 -14.90 -11.59
N PHE A 52 -18.63 -14.67 -10.31
CA PHE A 52 -17.63 -14.27 -9.31
C PHE A 52 -16.71 -15.41 -8.81
N VAL A 53 -17.14 -16.68 -8.88
CA VAL A 53 -16.35 -17.82 -8.36
C VAL A 53 -15.69 -18.64 -9.46
N LEU A 54 -16.25 -18.64 -10.69
CA LEU A 54 -15.77 -19.47 -11.81
C LEU A 54 -14.87 -18.74 -12.83
N GLY A 55 -14.66 -17.42 -12.72
CA GLY A 55 -13.97 -16.62 -13.73
C GLY A 55 -12.56 -17.09 -14.10
N LYS A 56 -11.78 -17.65 -13.15
CA LYS A 56 -10.44 -18.21 -13.45
C LYS A 56 -10.51 -19.49 -14.29
N TYR A 57 -11.52 -20.35 -14.06
CA TYR A 57 -11.65 -21.62 -14.76
C TYR A 57 -12.35 -21.49 -16.12
N GLU A 58 -13.12 -20.43 -16.32
CA GLU A 58 -13.83 -20.17 -17.56
C GLU A 58 -12.87 -20.00 -18.75
N PHE A 59 -11.75 -19.29 -18.55
CA PHE A 59 -10.73 -19.11 -19.59
C PHE A 59 -10.08 -20.44 -19.98
N VAL A 60 -9.60 -21.21 -19.01
CA VAL A 60 -8.97 -22.53 -19.23
C VAL A 60 -9.93 -23.45 -19.96
N PHE A 61 -11.19 -23.47 -19.56
CA PHE A 61 -12.21 -24.32 -20.16
C PHE A 61 -12.51 -23.93 -21.62
N ARG A 62 -12.62 -22.63 -21.92
CA ARG A 62 -12.79 -22.13 -23.30
C ARG A 62 -11.61 -22.51 -24.19
N VAL A 63 -10.39 -22.45 -23.68
CA VAL A 63 -9.19 -22.87 -24.41
C VAL A 63 -9.21 -24.38 -24.69
N VAL A 64 -9.51 -25.20 -23.68
CA VAL A 64 -9.60 -26.66 -23.83
C VAL A 64 -10.69 -27.05 -24.84
N ALA A 65 -11.87 -26.44 -24.77
CA ALA A 65 -12.95 -26.70 -25.72
C ALA A 65 -12.57 -26.32 -27.17
N ARG A 66 -11.86 -25.21 -27.37
CA ARG A 66 -11.37 -24.78 -28.70
C ARG A 66 -10.32 -25.72 -29.28
N LEU A 67 -9.54 -26.40 -28.44
CA LEU A 67 -8.54 -27.38 -28.88
C LEU A 67 -9.16 -28.76 -29.18
N LEU A 68 -10.17 -29.18 -28.42
CA LEU A 68 -10.80 -30.49 -28.59
C LEU A 68 -11.63 -30.61 -29.87
N CYS A 69 -12.28 -29.53 -30.32
CA CYS A 69 -13.09 -29.53 -31.54
C CYS A 69 -12.29 -29.84 -32.84
N PRO A 70 -11.17 -29.14 -33.15
CA PRO A 70 -10.37 -29.47 -34.33
C PRO A 70 -9.72 -30.85 -34.23
N LEU A 71 -9.35 -31.30 -33.03
CA LEU A 71 -8.86 -32.66 -32.82
C LEU A 71 -9.91 -33.72 -33.19
N ALA A 72 -11.17 -33.53 -32.78
CA ALA A 72 -12.25 -34.43 -33.15
C ALA A 72 -12.50 -34.46 -34.67
N LEU A 73 -12.43 -33.32 -35.35
CA LEU A 73 -12.56 -33.23 -36.82
C LEU A 73 -11.41 -33.92 -37.54
N LEU A 74 -10.17 -33.76 -37.05
CA LEU A 74 -9.00 -34.44 -37.59
C LEU A 74 -9.10 -35.96 -37.42
N SER A 75 -9.55 -36.44 -36.26
CA SER A 75 -9.79 -37.86 -36.02
C SER A 75 -10.86 -38.42 -36.97
N LEU A 76 -11.95 -37.68 -37.19
CA LEU A 76 -13.01 -38.07 -38.12
C LEU A 76 -12.51 -38.16 -39.58
N ALA A 77 -11.67 -37.21 -39.99
CA ALA A 77 -11.07 -37.19 -41.32
C ALA A 77 -10.09 -38.35 -41.52
N ALA A 78 -9.24 -38.63 -40.53
CA ALA A 78 -8.31 -39.76 -40.56
C ALA A 78 -9.04 -41.11 -40.67
N MET A 79 -10.10 -41.29 -39.87
CA MET A 79 -10.95 -42.48 -39.91
C MET A 79 -11.66 -42.63 -41.26
N THR A 80 -12.16 -41.54 -41.83
CA THR A 80 -12.76 -41.55 -43.18
C THR A 80 -11.75 -42.00 -44.23
N ALA A 81 -10.52 -41.48 -44.19
CA ALA A 81 -9.45 -41.88 -45.11
C ALA A 81 -9.12 -43.38 -44.96
N GLN A 82 -9.05 -43.88 -43.73
CA GLN A 82 -8.82 -45.29 -43.47
C GLN A 82 -9.94 -46.19 -44.02
N HIS A 83 -11.21 -45.82 -43.84
CA HIS A 83 -12.34 -46.57 -44.39
C HIS A 83 -12.33 -46.59 -45.93
N ILE A 84 -11.99 -45.46 -46.56
CA ILE A 84 -11.83 -45.40 -48.02
C ILE A 84 -10.73 -46.36 -48.49
N LEU A 85 -9.57 -46.38 -47.82
CA LEU A 85 -8.46 -47.27 -48.14
C LEU A 85 -8.81 -48.76 -47.95
N GLN A 86 -9.71 -49.07 -47.03
CA GLN A 86 -10.20 -50.43 -46.77
C GLN A 86 -11.38 -50.84 -47.66
N GLY A 87 -11.82 -49.98 -48.59
CA GLY A 87 -12.92 -50.28 -49.53
C GLY A 87 -14.31 -49.86 -49.04
N TYR A 88 -14.43 -49.29 -47.85
CA TYR A 88 -15.69 -48.85 -47.23
C TYR A 88 -16.01 -47.37 -47.53
N TRP A 89 -15.82 -46.91 -48.77
CA TRP A 89 -16.02 -45.51 -49.15
C TRP A 89 -17.43 -44.97 -48.86
N TRP A 90 -18.44 -45.86 -48.84
CA TRP A 90 -19.84 -45.53 -48.61
C TRP A 90 -20.12 -45.00 -47.19
N THR A 91 -19.28 -45.31 -46.18
CA THR A 91 -19.46 -44.80 -44.80
C THR A 91 -19.34 -43.27 -44.74
N THR A 92 -18.61 -42.68 -45.69
CA THR A 92 -18.45 -41.22 -45.82
C THR A 92 -19.80 -40.52 -45.97
N PHE A 93 -20.73 -41.11 -46.72
CA PHE A 93 -22.06 -40.54 -46.97
C PHE A 93 -22.98 -40.59 -45.77
N ILE A 94 -22.66 -41.40 -44.76
CA ILE A 94 -23.44 -41.51 -43.51
C ILE A 94 -22.85 -40.56 -42.45
N VAL A 95 -21.52 -40.56 -42.32
CA VAL A 95 -20.82 -39.87 -41.23
C VAL A 95 -20.71 -38.35 -41.46
N TRP A 96 -20.41 -37.92 -42.68
CA TRP A 96 -20.14 -36.50 -42.95
C TRP A 96 -21.38 -35.59 -42.89
N PRO A 97 -22.58 -35.98 -43.36
CA PRO A 97 -23.76 -35.12 -43.21
C PRO A 97 -24.08 -34.79 -41.74
N VAL A 98 -23.87 -35.75 -40.84
CA VAL A 98 -24.06 -35.57 -39.39
C VAL A 98 -23.02 -34.62 -38.82
N ALA A 99 -21.75 -34.78 -39.20
CA ALA A 99 -20.68 -33.89 -38.75
C ALA A 99 -20.85 -32.46 -39.28
N VAL A 100 -21.17 -32.30 -40.56
CA VAL A 100 -21.40 -31.00 -41.20
C VAL A 100 -22.63 -30.31 -40.61
N GLY A 101 -23.72 -31.04 -40.42
CA GLY A 101 -24.93 -30.49 -39.76
C GLY A 101 -24.65 -29.98 -38.35
N ASN A 102 -23.84 -30.70 -37.58
CA ASN A 102 -23.41 -30.27 -36.25
C ASN A 102 -22.50 -29.04 -36.26
N VAL A 103 -21.55 -28.95 -37.21
CA VAL A 103 -20.69 -27.77 -37.36
C VAL A 103 -21.53 -26.55 -37.73
N ILE A 104 -22.48 -26.68 -38.64
CA ILE A 104 -23.39 -25.59 -39.02
C ILE A 104 -24.22 -25.14 -37.81
N LEU A 105 -24.82 -26.09 -37.06
CA LEU A 105 -25.57 -25.78 -35.85
C LEU A 105 -24.72 -25.08 -34.79
N PHE A 106 -23.48 -25.53 -34.58
CA PHE A 106 -22.55 -24.89 -33.66
C PHE A 106 -22.19 -23.48 -34.11
N LEU A 107 -21.91 -23.26 -35.41
CA LEU A 107 -21.63 -21.93 -35.94
C LEU A 107 -22.83 -21.00 -35.82
N CYS A 108 -24.06 -21.49 -36.04
CA CYS A 108 -25.29 -20.74 -35.83
C CYS A 108 -25.49 -20.37 -34.35
N LEU A 109 -25.29 -21.32 -33.42
CA LEU A 109 -25.39 -21.07 -31.98
C LEU A 109 -24.28 -20.13 -31.49
N ALA A 110 -23.05 -20.30 -31.96
CA ALA A 110 -21.93 -19.43 -31.63
C ALA A 110 -22.14 -18.01 -32.18
N CYS A 111 -22.67 -17.88 -33.40
CA CYS A 111 -23.05 -16.59 -33.97
C CYS A 111 -24.19 -15.95 -33.17
N HIS A 112 -25.22 -16.72 -32.79
CA HIS A 112 -26.32 -16.22 -31.97
C HIS A 112 -25.85 -15.81 -30.56
N CYS A 113 -24.98 -16.59 -29.92
CA CYS A 113 -24.41 -16.24 -28.62
C CYS A 113 -23.51 -15.00 -28.74
N TRP A 114 -22.65 -14.94 -29.76
CA TRP A 114 -21.82 -13.78 -30.02
C TRP A 114 -22.68 -12.54 -30.24
N LEU A 115 -23.70 -12.62 -31.09
CA LEU A 115 -24.63 -11.52 -31.37
C LEU A 115 -25.40 -11.10 -30.10
N ALA A 116 -25.88 -12.05 -29.29
CA ALA A 116 -26.54 -11.78 -28.02
C ALA A 116 -25.61 -11.09 -27.01
N THR A 117 -24.38 -11.61 -26.82
CA THR A 117 -23.39 -10.99 -25.94
C THR A 117 -22.93 -9.62 -26.43
N HIS A 118 -22.89 -9.41 -27.75
CA HIS A 118 -22.50 -8.11 -28.31
C HIS A 118 -23.63 -7.09 -28.18
N LEU A 119 -24.89 -7.51 -28.33
CA LEU A 119 -26.08 -6.69 -28.09
C LEU A 119 -26.21 -6.29 -26.62
N GLU A 120 -25.89 -7.19 -25.67
CA GLU A 120 -25.86 -6.85 -24.24
C GLU A 120 -24.65 -5.99 -23.85
N ALA A 121 -23.48 -6.23 -24.47
CA ALA A 121 -22.28 -5.42 -24.19
C ALA A 121 -22.36 -3.99 -24.77
N THR A 122 -23.31 -3.70 -25.66
CA THR A 122 -23.47 -2.37 -26.25
C THR A 122 -24.31 -1.38 -25.44
N ASP A 123 -25.00 -1.80 -24.38
CA ASP A 123 -25.89 -0.91 -23.61
C ASP A 123 -25.67 -1.03 -22.09
N LEU A 124 -24.46 -0.69 -21.63
CA LEU A 124 -24.48 0.19 -20.46
C LEU A 124 -25.09 1.49 -20.98
N ASP A 125 -26.34 1.74 -20.60
CA ASP A 125 -27.07 2.97 -20.91
C ASP A 125 -26.11 4.15 -20.69
N ASP A 126 -26.13 5.12 -21.60
CA ASP A 126 -25.24 6.27 -21.49
C ASP A 126 -25.44 6.96 -20.12
N ASP A 127 -26.63 6.85 -19.52
CA ASP A 127 -26.91 7.28 -18.15
C ASP A 127 -26.13 6.51 -17.07
N GLN A 128 -25.96 5.19 -17.22
CA GLN A 128 -25.15 4.37 -16.30
C GLN A 128 -23.66 4.66 -16.43
N LYS A 129 -23.16 4.87 -17.65
CA LYS A 129 -21.76 5.29 -17.87
C LYS A 129 -21.51 6.67 -17.26
N ASN A 130 -22.44 7.61 -17.48
CA ASN A 130 -22.37 8.94 -16.90
C ASN A 130 -22.44 8.91 -15.37
N THR A 131 -23.28 8.05 -14.79
CA THR A 131 -23.38 7.88 -13.33
C THR A 131 -22.08 7.33 -12.75
N LEU A 132 -21.53 6.25 -13.32
CA LEU A 132 -20.25 5.66 -12.88
C LEU A 132 -19.11 6.67 -13.00
N GLN A 133 -19.10 7.45 -14.09
CA GLN A 133 -18.10 8.49 -14.28
C GLN A 133 -18.24 9.62 -13.26
N ARG A 134 -19.47 10.07 -12.97
CA ARG A 134 -19.73 11.05 -11.92
C ARG A 134 -19.32 10.53 -10.55
N GLU A 135 -19.66 9.31 -10.19
CA GLU A 135 -19.23 8.68 -8.92
C GLU A 135 -17.70 8.59 -8.83
N ARG A 136 -17.03 8.27 -9.94
CA ARG A 136 -15.56 8.25 -9.99
C ARG A 136 -14.96 9.65 -9.84
N GLU A 137 -15.55 10.66 -10.48
CA GLU A 137 -15.12 12.06 -10.37
C GLU A 137 -15.38 12.62 -8.96
N GLU A 138 -16.52 12.28 -8.35
CA GLU A 138 -16.86 12.63 -6.96
C GLU A 138 -15.91 11.95 -5.97
N ALA A 139 -15.63 10.66 -6.14
CA ALA A 139 -14.66 9.94 -5.30
C ALA A 139 -13.23 10.50 -5.46
N LEU A 140 -12.81 10.80 -6.70
CA LEU A 140 -11.52 11.47 -6.94
C LEU A 140 -11.49 12.88 -6.36
N SER A 141 -12.60 13.62 -6.45
CA SER A 141 -12.72 14.94 -5.86
C SER A 141 -12.71 14.87 -4.33
N GLU A 142 -13.33 13.87 -3.72
CA GLU A 142 -13.31 13.65 -2.28
C GLU A 142 -11.90 13.28 -1.81
N VAL A 143 -11.22 12.37 -2.51
CA VAL A 143 -9.81 12.05 -2.23
C VAL A 143 -8.95 13.32 -2.39
N ASN A 144 -9.12 14.09 -3.47
CA ASN A 144 -8.41 15.35 -3.69
C ASN A 144 -8.71 16.42 -2.64
N ASN A 145 -9.94 16.46 -2.13
CA ASN A 145 -10.34 17.38 -1.07
C ASN A 145 -9.80 16.94 0.30
N ARG A 146 -9.55 15.65 0.48
CA ARG A 146 -8.88 15.10 1.66
C ARG A 146 -7.37 15.21 1.58
N THR A 147 -6.76 15.22 0.39
CA THR A 147 -5.31 15.36 0.27
C THR A 147 -4.88 16.74 0.71
N ILE A 148 -4.18 16.78 1.84
CA ILE A 148 -3.73 18.01 2.46
C ILE A 148 -2.65 18.64 1.60
N ARG A 149 -3.01 19.63 0.77
CA ARG A 149 -2.03 20.55 0.21
C ARG A 149 -1.63 21.54 1.30
N PHE A 150 -0.36 21.54 1.67
CA PHE A 150 0.18 22.49 2.64
C PHE A 150 1.61 22.86 2.24
N GLU A 151 1.87 24.12 1.97
CA GLU A 151 3.19 24.58 1.49
C GLU A 151 4.12 25.04 2.63
N GLY A 152 3.66 24.90 3.88
CA GLY A 152 4.27 25.55 5.03
C GLY A 152 3.69 26.93 5.30
N SER A 153 3.64 27.31 6.57
CA SER A 153 3.28 28.65 7.03
C SER A 153 4.08 28.95 8.29
N VAL A 154 5.23 29.58 8.11
CA VAL A 154 6.13 29.92 9.22
C VAL A 154 5.77 31.28 9.80
N ILE A 155 5.41 31.32 11.08
CA ILE A 155 5.13 32.54 11.82
C ILE A 155 6.45 33.10 12.35
N ARG A 156 6.78 34.33 11.97
CA ARG A 156 8.06 34.99 12.28
C ARG A 156 8.09 35.60 13.68
N GLU A 157 7.87 34.77 14.70
CA GLU A 157 7.89 35.16 16.11
C GLU A 157 8.92 34.32 16.87
N ARG A 158 9.81 34.99 17.61
CA ARG A 158 10.90 34.33 18.36
C ARG A 158 10.35 33.49 19.51
N GLY A 159 10.91 32.31 19.72
CA GLY A 159 10.53 31.37 20.78
C GLY A 159 9.20 30.65 20.50
N ARG A 160 8.58 30.89 19.34
CA ARG A 160 7.34 30.21 18.98
C ARG A 160 7.65 28.80 18.47
N PRO A 161 6.92 27.76 18.93
CA PRO A 161 7.04 26.43 18.36
C PRO A 161 6.70 26.42 16.87
N CYS A 162 7.51 25.71 16.08
CA CYS A 162 7.35 25.53 14.65
C CYS A 162 7.48 24.05 14.29
N VAL A 163 6.42 23.47 13.72
CA VAL A 163 6.46 22.06 13.30
C VAL A 163 7.40 21.91 12.11
N ALA A 164 8.58 21.34 12.36
CA ALA A 164 9.63 21.15 11.38
C ALA A 164 9.44 19.85 10.58
N SER A 165 8.96 18.79 11.22
CA SER A 165 8.69 17.50 10.58
C SER A 165 7.44 16.85 11.18
N TRP A 166 6.60 16.28 10.32
CA TRP A 166 5.37 15.60 10.73
C TRP A 166 5.18 14.24 10.07
N PRO A 167 4.73 13.21 10.81
CA PRO A 167 4.52 11.89 10.27
C PRO A 167 3.27 11.82 9.39
N GLY A 168 3.45 11.72 8.08
CA GLY A 168 2.37 11.73 7.09
C GLY A 168 1.27 10.68 7.30
N LYS A 169 1.55 9.56 7.98
CA LYS A 169 0.52 8.55 8.32
C LYS A 169 -0.54 9.05 9.31
N TYR A 170 -0.27 10.14 10.04
CA TYR A 170 -1.20 10.76 10.97
C TYR A 170 -1.84 12.03 10.37
N GLU A 171 -2.36 11.90 9.15
CA GLU A 171 -3.02 12.97 8.40
C GLU A 171 -4.19 13.58 9.20
N GLY A 172 -5.06 12.76 9.81
CA GLY A 172 -6.18 13.27 10.63
C GLY A 172 -5.73 14.02 11.89
N ALA A 173 -4.59 13.66 12.48
CA ALA A 173 -4.03 14.39 13.61
C ALA A 173 -3.40 15.72 13.15
N TRP A 174 -2.81 15.75 11.96
CA TRP A 174 -2.35 16.99 11.32
C TRP A 174 -3.51 17.94 11.04
N GLU A 175 -4.63 17.46 10.49
CA GLU A 175 -5.83 18.28 10.32
C GLU A 175 -6.33 18.82 11.65
N SER A 176 -6.28 18.02 12.71
CA SER A 176 -6.65 18.45 14.06
C SER A 176 -5.74 19.56 14.58
N LEU A 177 -4.43 19.43 14.40
CA LEU A 177 -3.44 20.45 14.74
C LEU A 177 -3.69 21.75 13.97
N VAL A 178 -3.76 21.67 12.64
CA VAL A 178 -3.94 22.85 11.77
C VAL A 178 -5.32 23.48 11.94
N SER A 179 -6.37 22.67 12.13
CA SER A 179 -7.75 23.17 12.36
C SER A 179 -7.90 23.90 13.68
N GLN A 180 -7.30 23.40 14.76
CA GLN A 180 -7.19 24.13 16.03
C GLN A 180 -6.38 25.41 15.85
N GLY A 181 -5.41 25.40 14.94
CA GLY A 181 -4.60 26.54 14.53
C GLY A 181 -5.26 27.54 13.57
N ARG A 182 -6.53 27.36 13.12
CA ARG A 182 -7.16 28.11 12.01
C ARG A 182 -7.23 29.63 12.15
N ASN A 183 -6.85 30.19 13.29
CA ASN A 183 -6.57 31.62 13.43
C ASN A 183 -5.12 32.00 13.04
N GLY A 184 -4.44 31.20 12.21
CA GLY A 184 -3.05 31.41 11.81
C GLY A 184 -2.06 31.25 12.97
N GLN A 185 -2.36 30.36 13.91
CA GLN A 185 -1.56 30.20 15.13
C GLN A 185 -0.53 29.07 15.06
N VAL A 186 -0.68 28.12 14.14
CA VAL A 186 0.30 27.03 13.98
C VAL A 186 1.39 27.50 13.02
N SER A 187 2.61 27.61 13.53
CA SER A 187 3.80 27.77 12.71
C SER A 187 4.25 26.39 12.24
N ALA A 188 4.42 26.19 10.94
CA ALA A 188 4.87 24.92 10.41
C ALA A 188 5.71 25.09 9.14
N ALA A 189 6.82 24.36 9.08
CA ALA A 189 7.68 24.29 7.91
C ALA A 189 7.38 23.09 7.00
N VAL A 190 6.60 22.12 7.50
CA VAL A 190 6.22 20.90 6.77
C VAL A 190 5.56 21.23 5.42
N VAL A 191 5.85 20.44 4.41
CA VAL A 191 5.33 20.61 3.06
C VAL A 191 4.67 19.31 2.59
N PHE A 192 3.39 19.38 2.24
CA PHE A 192 2.61 18.30 1.63
C PHE A 192 2.16 18.74 0.23
N LEU A 193 2.72 18.10 -0.81
CA LEU A 193 2.39 18.35 -2.21
C LEU A 193 1.72 17.11 -2.82
N PRO A 194 0.38 16.98 -2.69
CA PRO A 194 -0.31 15.82 -3.24
C PRO A 194 -0.27 15.79 -4.76
N GLN A 195 -0.60 14.62 -5.33
CA GLN A 195 -0.74 14.44 -6.76
C GLN A 195 -1.74 15.44 -7.35
N GLY A 196 -1.40 16.01 -8.51
CA GLY A 196 -2.22 17.02 -9.18
C GLY A 196 -1.91 18.46 -8.80
N THR A 197 -1.04 18.70 -7.81
CA THR A 197 -0.51 20.05 -7.56
C THR A 197 0.52 20.44 -8.63
N ASP A 198 0.68 21.75 -8.88
CA ASP A 198 1.62 22.27 -9.88
C ASP A 198 3.05 21.79 -9.66
N ASP A 199 3.42 21.47 -8.43
CA ASP A 199 4.77 21.09 -8.03
C ASP A 199 4.99 19.57 -7.90
N TYR A 200 3.93 18.78 -8.05
CA TYR A 200 4.03 17.33 -8.06
C TYR A 200 4.88 16.86 -9.25
N GLY A 201 5.84 15.96 -9.00
CA GLY A 201 6.76 15.44 -10.01
C GLY A 201 7.92 16.35 -10.37
N LYS A 202 7.95 17.60 -9.88
CA LYS A 202 9.07 18.51 -10.13
C LYS A 202 10.27 18.16 -9.25
N CYS A 203 11.44 18.24 -9.86
CA CYS A 203 12.72 18.00 -9.20
C CYS A 203 13.57 19.28 -9.26
N ASP A 204 14.19 19.63 -8.12
CA ASP A 204 15.11 20.75 -8.06
C ASP A 204 16.55 20.25 -7.99
N SER A 205 17.44 20.91 -8.73
CA SER A 205 18.86 20.57 -8.75
C SER A 205 19.53 20.82 -7.41
N ILE A 206 20.46 19.94 -7.04
CA ILE A 206 21.26 20.13 -5.82
C ILE A 206 22.33 21.20 -6.09
N PRO A 207 22.44 22.26 -5.27
CA PRO A 207 23.55 23.19 -5.37
C PRO A 207 24.91 22.50 -5.17
N LEU A 208 25.88 22.78 -6.05
CA LEU A 208 27.23 22.20 -6.02
C LEU A 208 27.93 22.35 -4.66
N ALA A 209 27.63 23.44 -3.94
CA ALA A 209 28.19 23.73 -2.62
C ALA A 209 27.88 22.65 -1.56
N TYR A 210 26.84 21.84 -1.75
CA TYR A 210 26.51 20.76 -0.81
C TYR A 210 27.35 19.50 -1.00
N GLY A 211 28.00 19.32 -2.16
CA GLY A 211 28.84 18.16 -2.44
C GLY A 211 28.11 16.81 -2.32
N LEU A 212 26.81 16.77 -2.59
CA LEU A 212 25.98 15.58 -2.49
C LEU A 212 25.84 14.87 -3.85
N PRO A 213 25.62 13.55 -3.87
CA PRO A 213 25.41 12.80 -5.11
C PRO A 213 24.06 13.12 -5.75
N GLY A 214 23.98 12.88 -7.07
CA GLY A 214 22.75 13.01 -7.85
C GLY A 214 22.56 14.36 -8.52
N THR A 215 21.60 14.43 -9.45
CA THR A 215 21.26 15.65 -10.19
C THR A 215 20.17 16.47 -9.49
N CYS A 216 19.40 15.87 -8.59
CA CYS A 216 18.33 16.49 -7.82
C CYS A 216 18.22 15.87 -6.42
N TRP A 217 17.46 16.51 -5.52
CA TRP A 217 17.31 16.06 -4.13
C TRP A 217 16.74 14.65 -3.97
N CYS A 218 16.12 14.03 -4.98
CA CYS A 218 15.62 12.66 -4.85
C CYS A 218 16.72 11.66 -4.47
N THR A 219 17.93 11.81 -5.02
CA THR A 219 19.04 10.87 -4.75
C THR A 219 19.45 10.86 -3.28
N PRO A 220 19.81 11.99 -2.63
CA PRO A 220 20.14 11.96 -1.21
C PRO A 220 18.94 11.62 -0.31
N LEU A 221 17.71 11.94 -0.71
CA LEU A 221 16.51 11.67 0.11
C LEU A 221 16.04 10.22 0.04
N TYR A 222 16.08 9.62 -1.15
CA TYR A 222 15.41 8.35 -1.46
C TYR A 222 16.31 7.31 -2.14
N GLY A 223 17.54 7.70 -2.50
CA GLY A 223 18.50 6.89 -3.25
C GLY A 223 18.28 6.92 -4.77
N GLU A 224 17.07 7.22 -5.23
CA GLU A 224 16.70 7.28 -6.64
C GLU A 224 15.66 8.36 -6.94
N GLN A 225 15.48 8.71 -8.21
CA GLN A 225 14.47 9.68 -8.62
C GLN A 225 13.06 9.11 -8.44
N LYS A 226 12.19 9.86 -7.74
CA LYS A 226 10.82 9.45 -7.48
C LYS A 226 9.81 10.17 -8.39
N PRO A 227 8.69 9.53 -8.77
CA PRO A 227 7.71 10.11 -9.68
C PRO A 227 6.99 11.34 -9.11
N TRP A 228 6.92 11.46 -7.78
CA TRP A 228 6.38 12.65 -7.09
C TRP A 228 7.38 13.80 -6.99
N GLY A 229 8.65 13.60 -7.39
CA GLY A 229 9.68 14.62 -7.38
C GLY A 229 10.21 14.99 -5.98
N CYS A 230 11.05 16.03 -5.95
CA CYS A 230 11.72 16.48 -4.72
C CYS A 230 11.60 17.99 -4.46
N ARG A 231 10.81 18.72 -5.26
CA ARG A 231 10.59 20.16 -5.08
C ARG A 231 10.02 20.53 -3.69
N TRP A 232 9.25 19.63 -3.09
CA TRP A 232 8.76 19.80 -1.71
C TRP A 232 9.90 20.03 -0.70
N PHE A 233 11.05 19.39 -0.91
CA PHE A 233 12.19 19.47 0.01
C PHE A 233 12.87 20.85 -0.06
N THR A 234 12.96 21.45 -1.25
CA THR A 234 13.45 22.83 -1.40
C THR A 234 12.57 23.81 -0.64
N LYS A 235 11.24 23.73 -0.82
CA LYS A 235 10.28 24.57 -0.09
C LYS A 235 10.37 24.35 1.42
N TRP A 236 10.48 23.10 1.84
CA TRP A 236 10.66 22.74 3.24
C TRP A 236 11.93 23.38 3.82
N MET A 237 13.07 23.28 3.12
CA MET A 237 14.31 23.94 3.55
C MET A 237 14.16 25.46 3.67
N GLU A 238 13.52 26.13 2.70
CA GLU A 238 13.25 27.57 2.75
C GLU A 238 12.41 27.95 3.98
N ASN A 239 11.41 27.14 4.32
CA ASN A 239 10.61 27.31 5.52
C ASN A 239 11.44 27.11 6.80
N ILE A 240 12.28 26.08 6.86
CA ILE A 240 13.18 25.83 8.00
C ILE A 240 14.14 27.01 8.19
N GLU A 241 14.78 27.49 7.14
CA GLU A 241 15.69 28.64 7.21
C GLU A 241 14.94 29.89 7.71
N THR A 242 13.69 30.11 7.25
CA THR A 242 12.84 31.20 7.74
C THR A 242 12.52 31.05 9.23
N ALA A 243 12.21 29.84 9.70
CA ALA A 243 11.89 29.55 11.10
C ALA A 243 13.12 29.80 12.00
N VAL A 244 14.28 29.28 11.60
CA VAL A 244 15.55 29.47 12.32
C VAL A 244 15.95 30.95 12.38
N GLN A 245 15.86 31.68 11.27
CA GLN A 245 16.16 33.12 11.24
C GLN A 245 15.23 33.94 12.13
N SER A 246 13.98 33.50 12.29
CA SER A 246 13.00 34.13 13.18
C SER A 246 13.21 33.75 14.65
N GLY A 247 14.11 32.82 14.94
CA GLY A 247 14.35 32.27 16.27
C GLY A 247 13.20 31.42 16.78
N ALA A 248 12.46 30.75 15.89
CA ALA A 248 11.41 29.79 16.26
C ALA A 248 12.04 28.51 16.85
N GLU A 249 11.28 27.81 17.70
CA GLU A 249 11.68 26.53 18.28
C GLU A 249 11.19 25.40 17.38
N LEU A 250 12.10 24.64 16.76
CA LEU A 250 11.73 23.58 15.82
C LEU A 250 11.20 22.35 16.59
N GLU A 251 10.09 21.77 16.15
CA GLU A 251 9.53 20.52 16.68
C GLU A 251 9.53 19.42 15.61
N VAL A 252 10.04 18.24 15.96
CA VAL A 252 10.02 17.03 15.13
C VAL A 252 9.09 16.02 15.79
N TYR A 253 8.01 15.67 15.08
CA TYR A 253 7.05 14.70 15.58
C TYR A 253 7.43 13.27 15.16
N TYR A 254 7.52 12.39 16.15
CA TYR A 254 7.78 10.96 16.00
C TYR A 254 6.47 10.17 16.05
N PHE A 255 6.51 8.94 15.54
CA PHE A 255 5.42 7.99 15.71
C PHE A 255 5.14 7.74 17.20
N GLN A 256 3.91 7.33 17.49
CA GLN A 256 3.44 7.09 18.86
C GLN A 256 4.38 6.13 19.61
N ASN A 257 4.88 6.58 20.76
CA ASN A 257 5.82 5.90 21.65
C ASN A 257 7.19 5.59 21.02
N GLN A 258 7.59 6.31 19.96
CA GLN A 258 8.83 6.07 19.21
C GLN A 258 9.73 7.32 19.15
N VAL A 259 9.64 8.20 20.14
CA VAL A 259 10.48 9.41 20.23
C VAL A 259 11.97 9.04 20.22
N GLY A 260 12.73 9.71 19.37
CA GLY A 260 14.18 9.52 19.23
C GLY A 260 14.59 8.32 18.37
N GLN A 261 13.64 7.48 17.93
CA GLN A 261 13.91 6.29 17.13
C GLN A 261 13.85 6.57 15.62
N GLY A 262 14.44 5.69 14.82
CA GLY A 262 14.30 5.74 13.36
C GLY A 262 15.21 6.73 12.66
N LYS A 263 16.11 7.41 13.37
CA LYS A 263 17.09 8.31 12.75
C LYS A 263 18.07 7.54 11.86
N VAL A 264 18.47 8.16 10.76
CA VAL A 264 19.57 7.66 9.91
C VAL A 264 20.91 8.20 10.40
N LYS A 265 22.01 7.53 10.03
CA LYS A 265 23.36 7.87 10.49
C LYS A 265 23.78 9.29 10.07
N SER A 266 23.51 9.67 8.84
CA SER A 266 23.70 11.02 8.31
C SER A 266 22.80 11.28 7.12
N PHE A 267 22.73 12.54 6.67
CA PHE A 267 21.94 12.91 5.51
C PHE A 267 22.43 12.23 4.22
N GLU A 268 23.74 12.03 4.09
CA GLU A 268 24.37 11.34 2.96
C GLU A 268 23.92 9.87 2.85
N THR A 269 23.65 9.22 3.99
CA THR A 269 23.23 7.82 4.04
C THR A 269 21.70 7.63 3.97
N ALA A 270 20.92 8.72 3.97
CA ALA A 270 19.46 8.64 4.02
C ALA A 270 18.86 7.94 2.79
N GLY A 271 19.43 8.19 1.61
CA GLY A 271 19.02 7.56 0.36
C GLY A 271 19.26 6.05 0.35
N ASP A 272 20.42 5.60 0.80
CA ASP A 272 20.76 4.17 0.87
C ASP A 272 19.87 3.43 1.88
N ASP A 273 19.64 4.04 3.04
CA ASP A 273 18.70 3.53 4.05
C ASP A 273 17.27 3.41 3.50
N ASN A 274 16.83 4.38 2.68
CA ASN A 274 15.54 4.30 2.00
C ASN A 274 15.48 3.14 1.01
N LEU A 275 16.50 2.98 0.16
CA LEU A 275 16.55 1.87 -0.82
C LEU A 275 16.51 0.51 -0.15
N GLN A 276 17.27 0.33 0.93
CA GLN A 276 17.28 -0.91 1.70
C GLN A 276 15.89 -1.24 2.28
N ARG A 277 15.19 -0.24 2.82
CA ARG A 277 13.82 -0.42 3.32
C ARG A 277 12.82 -0.68 2.21
N GLU A 278 12.96 -0.04 1.06
CA GLU A 278 12.11 -0.31 -0.08
C GLU A 278 12.32 -1.72 -0.63
N GLU A 279 13.54 -2.23 -0.64
CA GLU A 279 13.82 -3.63 -1.00
C GLU A 279 13.12 -4.59 -0.06
N ILE A 280 13.19 -4.37 1.26
CA ILE A 280 12.46 -5.19 2.24
C ILE A 280 10.94 -5.05 2.04
N ASN A 281 10.42 -3.84 1.85
CA ASN A 281 8.99 -3.63 1.65
C ASN A 281 8.47 -4.23 0.34
N LYS A 282 9.29 -4.35 -0.71
CA LYS A 282 8.91 -5.08 -1.93
C LYS A 282 8.59 -6.55 -1.64
N LYS A 283 9.30 -7.17 -0.69
CA LYS A 283 9.03 -8.54 -0.23
C LYS A 283 7.66 -8.69 0.44
N GLN A 284 7.03 -7.60 0.89
CA GLN A 284 5.68 -7.68 1.42
C GLN A 284 4.69 -8.14 0.37
N LYS A 285 4.85 -7.69 -0.88
CA LYS A 285 3.99 -8.13 -1.98
C LYS A 285 4.19 -9.61 -2.27
N ASP A 286 5.45 -10.06 -2.32
CA ASP A 286 5.79 -11.47 -2.53
C ASP A 286 5.24 -12.35 -1.39
N PHE A 287 5.27 -11.85 -0.15
CA PHE A 287 4.67 -12.49 1.01
C PHE A 287 3.14 -12.57 0.90
N GLU A 288 2.46 -11.50 0.48
CA GLU A 288 1.01 -11.50 0.28
C GLU A 288 0.55 -12.46 -0.82
N GLU A 289 1.43 -12.82 -1.76
CA GLU A 289 1.20 -13.82 -2.81
C GLU A 289 1.65 -15.24 -2.41
N SER A 290 2.18 -15.43 -1.19
CA SER A 290 2.78 -16.70 -0.75
C SER A 290 1.74 -17.70 -0.18
N PRO A 291 2.02 -19.02 -0.22
CA PRO A 291 1.17 -20.03 0.40
C PRO A 291 0.97 -19.84 1.91
N GLU A 292 1.97 -19.30 2.61
CA GLU A 292 1.90 -19.00 4.04
C GLU A 292 0.85 -17.92 4.32
N PHE A 293 0.75 -16.90 3.48
CA PHE A 293 -0.27 -15.86 3.61
C PHE A 293 -1.67 -16.39 3.26
N GLU A 294 -1.80 -17.22 2.22
CA GLU A 294 -3.05 -17.93 1.93
C GLU A 294 -3.51 -18.81 3.11
N GLN A 295 -2.57 -19.51 3.75
CA GLN A 295 -2.86 -20.29 4.96
C GLN A 295 -3.34 -19.39 6.10
N ALA A 296 -2.70 -18.23 6.30
CA ALA A 296 -3.14 -17.26 7.32
C ALA A 296 -4.55 -16.72 7.04
N LEU A 297 -4.89 -16.46 5.76
CA LEU A 297 -6.25 -16.10 5.34
C LEU A 297 -7.24 -17.22 5.70
N GLY A 298 -6.91 -18.48 5.40
CA GLY A 298 -7.71 -19.65 5.79
C GLY A 298 -7.84 -19.84 7.30
N ALA A 299 -6.85 -19.40 8.07
CA ALA A 299 -6.84 -19.40 9.54
C ALA A 299 -7.63 -18.23 10.17
N GLY A 300 -8.28 -17.38 9.36
CA GLY A 300 -9.15 -16.32 9.82
C GLY A 300 -8.55 -14.92 9.81
N LEU A 301 -7.35 -14.70 9.25
CA LEU A 301 -6.80 -13.35 9.02
C LEU A 301 -7.81 -12.48 8.26
N GLY A 302 -8.47 -13.03 7.24
CA GLY A 302 -9.48 -12.34 6.43
C GLY A 302 -10.75 -11.93 7.20
N ASN A 303 -10.99 -12.50 8.39
CA ASN A 303 -12.14 -12.19 9.23
C ASN A 303 -11.87 -11.05 10.21
N LEU A 304 -10.62 -10.56 10.32
CA LEU A 304 -10.28 -9.44 11.17
C LEU A 304 -10.87 -8.13 10.63
N SER A 305 -11.18 -7.19 11.55
CA SER A 305 -11.70 -5.88 11.14
C SER A 305 -10.68 -5.14 10.27
N LYS A 306 -11.18 -4.62 9.14
CA LYS A 306 -10.44 -3.77 8.20
C LYS A 306 -10.67 -2.28 8.46
N GLU A 307 -11.52 -1.94 9.42
CA GLU A 307 -11.80 -0.55 9.77
C GLU A 307 -10.55 0.11 10.36
N PRO A 308 -10.14 1.28 9.83
CA PRO A 308 -8.97 1.99 10.33
C PRO A 308 -9.26 2.56 11.72
N ARG A 309 -8.26 2.50 12.60
CA ARG A 309 -8.26 3.10 13.94
C ARG A 309 -7.67 4.52 13.86
N GLY A 310 -7.61 5.20 15.02
CA GLY A 310 -7.06 6.56 15.12
C GLY A 310 -5.60 6.72 14.66
N ASP A 311 -4.83 5.63 14.59
CA ASP A 311 -3.46 5.60 14.07
C ASP A 311 -3.37 5.19 12.59
N GLY A 312 -4.52 5.05 11.91
CA GLY A 312 -4.65 4.62 10.52
C GLY A 312 -4.56 3.09 10.29
N SER A 313 -4.25 2.31 11.32
CA SER A 313 -4.13 0.84 11.20
C SER A 313 -5.44 0.12 11.53
N SER A 314 -5.66 -1.07 10.97
CA SER A 314 -6.78 -1.96 11.30
C SER A 314 -6.30 -3.23 12.02
N GLN A 315 -7.21 -4.03 12.57
CA GLN A 315 -6.83 -5.34 13.13
C GLN A 315 -6.18 -6.22 12.07
N TYR A 316 -6.78 -6.24 10.88
CA TYR A 316 -6.25 -6.94 9.71
C TYR A 316 -4.83 -6.48 9.37
N SER A 317 -4.60 -5.17 9.22
CA SER A 317 -3.30 -4.66 8.77
C SER A 317 -2.20 -4.89 9.80
N ARG A 318 -2.51 -4.83 11.11
CA ARG A 318 -1.55 -5.13 12.18
C ARG A 318 -1.16 -6.60 12.19
N GLU A 319 -2.12 -7.51 12.06
CA GLU A 319 -1.83 -8.94 12.05
C GLU A 319 -1.11 -9.36 10.77
N ALA A 320 -1.53 -8.85 9.60
CA ALA A 320 -0.82 -9.05 8.34
C ALA A 320 0.63 -8.55 8.43
N ARG A 321 0.85 -7.36 9.02
CA ARG A 321 2.21 -6.83 9.24
C ARG A 321 3.01 -7.70 10.20
N ARG A 322 2.41 -8.21 11.29
CA ARG A 322 3.07 -9.11 12.24
C ARG A 322 3.54 -10.40 11.56
N LEU A 323 2.70 -10.99 10.71
CA LEU A 323 3.04 -12.19 9.95
C LEU A 323 4.14 -11.91 8.92
N PHE A 324 4.06 -10.79 8.20
CA PHE A 324 5.11 -10.36 7.28
C PHE A 324 6.45 -10.17 8.02
N LEU A 325 6.46 -9.49 9.16
CA LEU A 325 7.68 -9.35 9.96
C LEU A 325 8.22 -10.72 10.40
N ALA A 326 7.35 -11.67 10.74
CA ALA A 326 7.75 -13.02 11.11
C ALA A 326 8.36 -13.84 9.95
N SER A 327 8.02 -13.54 8.69
CA SER A 327 8.58 -14.19 7.51
C SER A 327 9.94 -13.62 7.08
N LEU A 328 10.35 -12.46 7.59
CA LEU A 328 11.63 -11.84 7.28
C LEU A 328 12.78 -12.50 8.03
N SER A 329 14.00 -12.39 7.47
CA SER A 329 15.21 -12.78 8.18
C SER A 329 15.47 -11.86 9.38
N GLU A 330 16.28 -12.32 10.34
CA GLU A 330 16.59 -11.56 11.54
C GLU A 330 17.20 -10.19 11.22
N THR A 331 18.18 -10.14 10.32
CA THR A 331 18.81 -8.90 9.86
C THR A 331 17.81 -7.92 9.26
N GLU A 332 16.85 -8.39 8.47
CA GLU A 332 15.82 -7.52 7.88
C GLU A 332 14.84 -6.98 8.92
N ARG A 333 14.49 -7.80 9.92
CA ARG A 333 13.67 -7.35 11.06
C ARG A 333 14.39 -6.28 11.86
N GLU A 334 15.69 -6.45 12.11
CA GLU A 334 16.51 -5.45 12.79
C GLU A 334 16.58 -4.14 12.01
N ILE A 335 16.75 -4.19 10.68
CA ILE A 335 16.74 -3.01 9.81
C ILE A 335 15.40 -2.28 9.92
N LEU A 336 14.27 -3.00 9.83
CA LEU A 336 12.95 -2.40 9.95
C LEU A 336 12.69 -1.84 11.35
N ALA A 337 13.08 -2.56 12.41
CA ALA A 337 12.91 -2.15 13.79
C ALA A 337 13.74 -0.89 14.11
N ALA A 338 15.02 -0.86 13.73
CA ALA A 338 15.88 0.31 13.86
C ALA A 338 15.34 1.52 13.06
N SER A 339 14.50 1.23 12.07
CA SER A 339 13.90 2.24 11.22
C SER A 339 12.57 2.78 11.70
N GLU A 340 11.97 2.22 12.75
CA GLU A 340 10.71 2.70 13.31
C GLU A 340 10.87 4.07 13.99
N GLY A 341 9.81 4.89 13.95
CA GLY A 341 9.76 6.19 14.63
C GLY A 341 9.64 7.39 13.71
N LEU A 342 10.22 7.32 12.52
CA LEU A 342 10.16 8.37 11.49
C LEU A 342 9.78 7.78 10.14
N GLY A 343 8.95 8.50 9.37
CA GLY A 343 8.68 8.19 7.97
C GLY A 343 9.91 8.40 7.07
N ASN A 344 9.87 7.88 5.84
CA ASN A 344 11.02 7.90 4.92
C ASN A 344 11.54 9.33 4.67
N SER A 345 10.66 10.25 4.28
CA SER A 345 11.02 11.66 4.06
C SER A 345 11.48 12.34 5.34
N GLN A 346 10.81 12.05 6.48
CA GLN A 346 11.15 12.64 7.78
C GLN A 346 12.57 12.27 8.24
N LYS A 347 13.02 11.05 7.96
CA LYS A 347 14.40 10.64 8.30
C LYS A 347 15.43 11.54 7.66
N ALA A 348 15.22 11.89 6.39
CA ALA A 348 16.10 12.79 5.67
C ALA A 348 15.96 14.24 6.16
N GLU A 349 14.75 14.71 6.48
CA GLU A 349 14.52 16.01 7.13
C GLU A 349 15.30 16.13 8.44
N VAL A 350 15.16 15.15 9.34
CA VAL A 350 15.84 15.13 10.64
C VAL A 350 17.36 15.08 10.48
N ALA A 351 17.86 14.23 9.58
CA ALA A 351 19.28 14.16 9.28
C ALA A 351 19.82 15.46 8.67
N TRP A 352 19.01 16.19 7.91
CA TRP A 352 19.35 17.51 7.40
C TRP A 352 19.45 18.55 8.52
N LEU A 353 18.48 18.60 9.44
CA LEU A 353 18.51 19.48 10.61
C LEU A 353 19.77 19.25 11.44
N GLN A 354 20.13 17.97 11.66
CA GLN A 354 21.36 17.60 12.35
C GLN A 354 22.62 18.03 11.60
N LYS A 355 22.68 17.79 10.28
CA LYS A 355 23.80 18.22 9.43
C LYS A 355 24.01 19.74 9.47
N LYS A 356 22.93 20.51 9.57
CA LYS A 356 22.94 21.97 9.70
C LYS A 356 23.29 22.46 11.10
N GLY A 357 23.25 21.59 12.11
CA GLY A 357 23.44 21.95 13.51
C GLY A 357 22.26 22.72 14.11
N TYR A 358 21.05 22.53 13.57
CA TYR A 358 19.84 23.15 14.09
C TYR A 358 19.29 22.35 15.27
N GLU A 359 19.02 23.03 16.37
CA GLU A 359 18.36 22.44 17.54
C GLU A 359 16.86 22.24 17.26
N TYR A 360 16.31 21.13 17.74
CA TYR A 360 14.89 20.82 17.66
C TYR A 360 14.44 19.99 18.87
N TRP A 361 13.16 20.11 19.19
CA TRP A 361 12.47 19.30 20.18
C TRP A 361 11.90 18.03 19.55
N GLU A 362 12.03 16.91 20.25
CA GLU A 362 11.45 15.64 19.83
C GLU A 362 10.11 15.45 20.53
N VAL A 363 9.03 15.35 19.74
CA VAL A 363 7.66 15.33 20.26
C VAL A 363 6.96 14.04 19.85
N ASP A 364 6.21 13.43 20.77
CA ASP A 364 5.39 12.27 20.48
C ASP A 364 4.05 12.70 19.86
N VAL A 365 3.68 12.12 18.71
CA VAL A 365 2.41 12.42 18.04
C VAL A 365 1.17 12.04 18.86
N SER A 366 1.28 11.13 19.83
CA SER A 366 0.16 10.73 20.71
C SER A 366 -0.46 11.89 21.47
N THR A 367 0.28 12.99 21.65
CA THR A 367 -0.24 14.26 22.17
C THR A 367 -1.43 14.82 21.36
N TRP A 368 -1.53 14.44 20.08
CA TRP A 368 -2.57 14.86 19.15
C TRP A 368 -3.60 13.77 18.81
N LEU A 369 -3.38 12.54 19.30
CA LEU A 369 -4.30 11.44 19.08
C LEU A 369 -5.41 11.45 20.14
N PRO A 370 -6.66 11.08 19.79
CA PRO A 370 -7.66 10.82 20.81
C PRO A 370 -7.17 9.70 21.73
N GLY A 371 -7.28 9.87 23.05
CA GLY A 371 -6.87 8.85 24.00
C GLY A 371 -7.51 7.49 23.68
N GLU A 372 -6.74 6.42 23.78
CA GLU A 372 -7.22 5.05 23.52
C GLU A 372 -8.49 4.79 24.37
N GLY A 373 -9.59 4.42 23.70
CA GLY A 373 -10.90 4.18 24.34
C GLY A 373 -11.88 5.35 24.31
N VAL A 374 -11.50 6.51 23.76
CA VAL A 374 -12.45 7.59 23.46
C VAL A 374 -12.85 7.51 21.99
N GLU A 375 -13.79 6.63 21.67
CA GLU A 375 -14.55 6.73 20.41
C GLU A 375 -15.19 8.13 20.36
N ARG A 376 -14.65 9.04 19.56
CA ARG A 376 -15.29 10.34 19.37
C ARG A 376 -16.32 10.26 18.23
N HIS A 377 -17.58 10.25 18.64
CA HIS A 377 -18.48 11.28 18.12
C HIS A 377 -17.83 12.63 18.47
N VAL A 378 -17.50 13.46 17.48
CA VAL A 378 -16.86 14.77 17.70
C VAL A 378 -17.97 15.84 17.80
N PRO A 379 -18.42 16.26 18.99
CA PRO A 379 -18.99 17.59 19.11
C PRO A 379 -17.84 18.60 19.11
N VAL A 380 -17.95 19.56 18.19
CA VAL A 380 -17.14 20.77 18.15
C VAL A 380 -17.30 21.48 19.51
N ILE A 381 -16.19 21.89 20.13
CA ILE A 381 -16.04 22.77 21.31
C ILE A 381 -15.49 22.07 22.57
N ALA A 382 -14.34 22.59 23.01
CA ALA A 382 -13.79 22.65 24.37
C ALA A 382 -12.51 21.83 24.66
N ILE A 383 -11.36 22.33 24.20
CA ILE A 383 -10.08 22.14 24.93
C ILE A 383 -9.29 23.45 24.91
N TYR A 384 -9.60 24.36 25.84
CA TYR A 384 -8.72 25.47 26.23
C TYR A 384 -8.52 25.39 27.74
N SER A 385 -7.50 24.68 28.21
CA SER A 385 -7.09 24.76 29.64
C SER A 385 -5.65 24.35 29.93
N ARG A 386 -4.74 24.25 28.94
CA ARG A 386 -3.38 23.78 29.23
C ARG A 386 -2.25 24.51 28.51
N MET A 387 -2.33 25.83 28.41
CA MET A 387 -1.14 26.66 28.19
C MET A 387 -1.29 27.98 28.95
N SER A 388 -0.83 28.00 30.20
CA SER A 388 -0.58 29.24 30.94
C SER A 388 0.89 29.23 31.37
N PRO A 389 1.72 30.16 30.90
CA PRO A 389 3.11 30.23 31.29
C PRO A 389 3.21 30.77 32.73
N LYS A 390 3.88 30.01 33.61
CA LYS A 390 4.30 30.53 34.91
C LYS A 390 5.34 31.63 34.68
N CYS A 391 4.92 32.89 34.78
CA CYS A 391 5.85 34.01 34.88
C CYS A 391 6.70 33.86 36.14
N HIS A 392 8.02 33.74 35.95
CA HIS A 392 9.01 33.83 37.01
C HIS A 392 9.16 35.31 37.41
N VAL A 393 8.86 35.63 38.66
CA VAL A 393 9.11 36.94 39.26
C VAL A 393 10.58 37.01 39.64
N PRO A 394 11.37 38.01 39.21
CA PRO A 394 12.75 38.15 39.65
C PRO A 394 12.78 38.64 41.10
N GLN A 395 13.43 37.89 41.98
CA GLN A 395 13.71 38.33 43.35
C GLN A 395 14.72 39.48 43.34
N ALA A 396 14.32 40.58 43.96
CA ALA A 396 15.14 41.75 44.20
C ALA A 396 16.27 41.45 45.20
N THR A 397 17.45 41.95 44.89
CA THR A 397 18.59 42.09 45.81
C THR A 397 18.31 43.16 46.86
N PRO A 398 18.79 43.00 48.11
CA PRO A 398 19.04 44.13 48.98
C PRO A 398 20.54 44.33 49.17
N ARG A 399 20.99 45.58 48.94
CA ARG A 399 22.31 46.09 49.30
C ARG A 399 22.16 47.08 50.47
N ILE A 400 23.05 46.93 51.45
CA ILE A 400 23.66 47.96 52.33
C ILE A 400 22.93 48.34 53.64
N ALA A 401 23.48 47.92 54.80
CA ALA A 401 24.30 48.74 55.74
C ALA A 401 24.22 48.30 57.22
N SER A 402 25.38 48.03 57.84
CA SER A 402 25.87 48.48 59.18
C SER A 402 26.98 47.52 59.66
N LEU A 403 28.28 47.86 59.65
CA LEU A 403 29.08 48.68 60.60
C LEU A 403 29.10 48.18 62.06
N LEU A 404 30.32 48.18 62.64
CA LEU A 404 30.84 47.61 63.92
C LEU A 404 31.46 46.21 63.74
N GLY A 405 32.69 45.87 64.11
CA GLY A 405 33.74 46.53 64.91
C GLY A 405 34.44 45.46 65.78
N ASP A 406 35.76 45.32 65.61
CA ASP A 406 36.77 44.76 66.53
C ASP A 406 36.98 43.22 66.75
N SER A 407 38.14 42.76 66.25
CA SER A 407 39.32 42.26 67.01
C SER A 407 39.30 40.97 67.89
N VAL A 408 40.16 40.01 67.48
CA VAL A 408 41.08 39.13 68.28
C VAL A 408 40.68 37.63 68.54
N PRO A 409 41.65 36.67 68.60
CA PRO A 409 41.53 35.31 68.01
C PRO A 409 41.78 34.12 68.99
N ARG A 410 41.87 32.89 68.41
CA ARG A 410 42.51 31.61 68.83
C ARG A 410 41.62 30.40 69.20
N ALA A 411 41.71 29.39 68.30
CA ALA A 411 42.15 28.01 68.52
C ALA A 411 41.24 26.91 69.14
N LEU A 412 41.57 25.68 68.68
CA LEU A 412 41.18 24.31 69.10
C LEU A 412 39.81 23.80 68.60
N ALA A 413 39.60 22.53 68.23
CA ALA A 413 40.43 21.40 67.78
C ALA A 413 39.46 20.25 67.39
N LEU A 414 39.89 19.41 66.44
CA LEU A 414 39.57 17.99 66.20
C LEU A 414 38.13 17.43 66.35
N SER A 415 37.67 16.77 65.26
CA SER A 415 37.36 15.31 65.13
C SER A 415 36.64 15.12 63.78
N VAL A 416 37.27 14.57 62.73
CA VAL A 416 37.46 13.14 62.39
C VAL A 416 36.20 12.29 62.58
N LEU A 417 35.63 11.82 61.45
CA LEU A 417 35.04 10.49 61.15
C LEU A 417 34.27 10.61 59.81
N THR A 418 34.90 10.27 58.68
CA THR A 418 34.72 9.01 57.90
C THR A 418 33.43 8.93 57.07
N LEU A 419 33.63 8.95 55.75
CA LEU A 419 32.75 8.43 54.70
C LEU A 419 32.49 6.92 54.89
N PRO A 420 31.50 6.36 54.18
CA PRO A 420 31.91 5.46 53.11
C PRO A 420 31.16 5.67 51.78
N ASP A 421 31.94 5.55 50.71
CA ASP A 421 31.53 5.08 49.39
C ASP A 421 30.92 3.69 49.48
N LEU A 422 29.90 3.42 48.66
CA LEU A 422 29.53 2.06 48.23
C LEU A 422 29.09 2.08 46.76
N THR A 423 30.04 1.73 45.90
CA THR A 423 29.84 1.09 44.59
C THR A 423 29.64 -0.41 44.77
N CYS A 424 28.82 -1.05 43.93
CA CYS A 424 28.82 -2.46 43.47
C CYS A 424 27.42 -2.79 42.92
N GLU A 425 27.17 -3.66 41.96
CA GLU A 425 27.92 -4.38 40.92
C GLU A 425 26.86 -5.13 40.09
N HIS A 426 27.28 -5.64 38.95
CA HIS A 426 26.56 -6.57 38.07
C HIS A 426 26.15 -7.89 38.73
N GLU A 427 25.04 -8.48 38.24
CA GLU A 427 24.79 -9.92 37.94
C GLU A 427 23.29 -10.02 37.59
N THR A 428 22.79 -10.60 36.49
CA THR A 428 23.16 -11.80 35.72
C THR A 428 22.66 -11.67 34.28
#